data_AF-A0A936PD44-F1
#
_entry.id   AF-A0A936PD44-F1
#
_cell.length_a   1.000
_cell.length_b   1.000
_cell.length_c   1.000
_cell.angle_alpha   90.00
_cell.angle_beta   90.00
_cell.angle_gamma   90.00
#
_symmetry.space_group_name_H-M   'P 1'
#
loop_
_entity.id
_entity.type
_entity.pdbx_description
1 polymer ?
#
loop_
_entity_poly.entity_id
_entity_poly.type
_entity_poly.pdbx_seq_one_letter_code
_entity_poly.pdbx_strand_id
1 'polypeptide(L)' 'MHWNSVGEFFAMGGYALYVWGSFGACVLLMVVEPLLAKRRLNEVRQNLRRERLADELDHLSGTS' A
#
# COMPACT_ATOMS: atom_id res chain seq x y z
N MET A 1 15.18 -18.38 -33.12
CA MET A 1 14.93 -18.85 -31.75
C MET A 1 13.72 -18.09 -31.24
N HIS A 2 12.51 -18.62 -31.49
CA HIS A 2 11.25 -17.97 -31.09
C HIS A 2 10.86 -18.46 -29.71
N TRP A 3 10.91 -17.56 -28.72
CA TRP A 3 10.44 -17.79 -27.37
C TRP A 3 8.91 -17.81 -27.41
N ASN A 4 8.33 -18.98 -27.65
CA ASN A 4 6.96 -19.08 -28.17
C ASN A 4 5.85 -19.11 -27.13
N SER A 5 6.11 -19.14 -25.82
CA SER A 5 5.02 -18.99 -24.85
C SER A 5 5.50 -18.81 -23.42
N VAL A 6 5.03 -17.76 -22.78
CA VAL A 6 4.99 -17.64 -21.31
C VAL A 6 4.29 -18.87 -20.70
N GLY A 7 3.33 -19.45 -21.44
CA GLY A 7 2.64 -20.69 -21.10
C GLY A 7 3.54 -21.93 -20.97
N GLU A 8 4.64 -22.06 -21.73
CA GLU A 8 5.57 -23.20 -21.58
C GLU A 8 6.44 -23.06 -20.32
N PHE A 9 6.75 -21.83 -19.92
CA PHE A 9 7.43 -21.55 -18.65
C PHE A 9 6.56 -21.94 -17.44
N PHE A 10 5.26 -21.64 -17.49
CA PHE A 10 4.30 -22.07 -16.48
C PHE A 10 4.04 -23.58 -16.52
N ALA A 11 4.07 -24.19 -17.70
CA ALA A 11 3.83 -25.62 -17.91
C ALA A 11 5.05 -26.52 -17.62
N MET A 12 6.22 -25.96 -17.28
CA MET A 12 7.47 -26.70 -17.02
C MET A 12 7.48 -27.56 -15.73
N GLY A 13 6.31 -27.96 -15.21
CA GLY A 13 6.20 -29.00 -14.19
C GLY A 13 6.48 -28.54 -12.75
N GLY A 14 6.18 -27.29 -12.38
CA GLY A 14 6.13 -26.84 -10.98
C GLY A 14 7.15 -25.77 -10.58
N TYR A 15 8.23 -25.56 -11.35
CA TYR A 15 9.26 -24.55 -11.02
C TYR A 15 8.77 -23.10 -11.12
N ALA A 16 7.83 -22.81 -12.02
CA ALA A 16 7.26 -21.47 -12.16
C ALA A 16 6.56 -20.99 -10.89
N LEU A 17 5.92 -21.89 -10.13
CA LEU A 17 5.27 -21.53 -8.87
C LEU A 17 6.28 -21.06 -7.82
N TYR A 18 7.49 -21.63 -7.78
CA TYR A 18 8.54 -21.20 -6.85
C TYR A 18 9.10 -19.83 -7.23
N VAL A 19 9.33 -19.59 -8.52
CA VAL A 19 9.85 -18.30 -9.01
C VAL A 19 8.81 -17.20 -8.78
N TRP A 20 7.61 -17.38 -9.32
CA TRP A 20 6.53 -16.39 -9.16
C TRP A 20 6.08 -16.26 -7.71
N GLY A 21 6.10 -17.33 -6.92
CA GLY A 21 5.85 -17.29 -5.47
C GLY A 21 6.88 -16.45 -4.73
N SER A 22 8.17 -16.58 -5.05
CA SER A 22 9.25 -15.79 -4.43
C SER A 22 9.17 -14.31 -4.83
N PHE A 23 8.92 -14.02 -6.12
CA PHE A 23 8.68 -12.65 -6.59
C PHE A 23 7.43 -12.03 -5.97
N GLY A 24 6.34 -12.80 -5.89
CA GLY A 24 5.10 -12.41 -5.23
C GLY A 24 5.31 -12.13 -3.74
N ALA A 25 6.06 -12.97 -3.03
CA ALA A 25 6.40 -12.76 -1.63
C ALA A 25 7.26 -11.49 -1.43
N CYS A 26 8.22 -11.24 -2.32
CA CYS A 26 9.03 -10.02 -2.29
C CYS A 26 8.16 -8.76 -2.48
N VAL A 27 7.30 -8.74 -3.50
CA VAL A 27 6.36 -7.64 -3.74
C VAL A 27 5.39 -7.48 -2.57
N LEU A 28 4.88 -8.59 -2.01
CA LEU A 28 4.01 -8.57 -0.85
C LEU A 28 4.69 -7.86 0.32
N LEU A 29 5.92 -8.26 0.68
CA LEU A 29 6.68 -7.63 1.76
C LEU A 29 6.94 -6.14 1.50
N MET A 30 7.33 -5.79 0.26
CA MET A 30 7.56 -4.41 -0.15
C MET A 30 6.29 -3.55 -0.10
N VAL A 31 5.10 -4.15 -0.25
CA VAL A 31 3.81 -3.45 -0.21
C VAL A 31 3.25 -3.38 1.21
N VAL A 32 3.48 -4.40 2.04
CA VAL A 32 2.98 -4.48 3.42
C VAL A 32 3.50 -3.30 4.26
N GLU A 33 4.80 -3.04 4.25
CA GLU A 33 5.39 -1.94 5.02
C GLU A 33 4.78 -0.56 4.69
N PRO A 34 4.71 -0.11 3.42
CA PRO A 34 4.08 1.14 3.08
C PRO A 34 2.56 1.12 3.30
N LEU A 35 1.88 -0.03 3.26
CA LEU A 35 0.46 -0.10 3.64
C LEU A 35 0.27 0.25 5.12
N LEU A 36 1.09 -0.33 5.99
CA LEU A 36 1.06 -0.04 7.43
C LEU A 36 1.47 1.41 7.70
N ALA A 37 2.50 1.91 7.03
CA ALA A 37 2.93 3.30 7.13
C ALA A 37 1.84 4.28 6.65
N LYS A 38 1.16 3.98 5.54
CA LYS A 38 0.02 4.77 5.04
C LYS A 38 -1.15 4.77 6.00
N ARG A 39 -1.46 3.65 6.66
CA ARG A 39 -2.50 3.58 7.70
C ARG A 39 -2.18 4.55 8.84
N ARG A 40 -0.95 4.50 9.36
CA ARG A 40 -0.51 5.40 10.43
C ARG A 40 -0.48 6.87 10.00
N LEU A 41 -0.05 7.15 8.77
CA LEU A 41 -0.08 8.52 8.22
C LEU A 41 -1.50 9.05 8.05
N ASN A 42 -2.45 8.19 7.66
CA ASN A 42 -3.86 8.59 7.57
C ASN A 42 -4.44 8.94 8.94
N GLU A 43 -4.11 8.19 9.99
CA GLU A 43 -4.53 8.50 11.36
C GLU A 43 -3.98 9.85 11.83
N VAL A 44 -2.67 10.09 11.65
CA VAL A 44 -2.04 11.38 11.99
C VAL A 44 -2.69 12.52 11.20
N ARG A 45 -2.92 12.32 9.89
CA ARG A 45 -3.55 13.33 9.02
C ARG A 45 -5.01 13.61 9.42
N GLN A 46 -5.74 12.60 9.88
CA GLN A 46 -7.09 12.79 10.39
C GLN A 46 -7.11 13.61 11.67
N ASN A 47 -6.17 13.39 12.59
CA ASN A 47 -6.06 14.17 13.82
C ASN A 47 -5.74 15.64 13.54
N LEU A 48 -4.79 15.91 12.64
CA LEU A 48 -4.47 17.26 12.17
C LEU A 48 -5.67 17.99 11.55
N ARG A 49 -6.54 17.27 10.82
CA ARG A 49 -7.78 17.85 10.27
C ARG A 49 -8.78 18.22 11.37
N ARG A 50 -8.88 17.41 12.43
CA ARG A 50 -9.80 17.67 13.55
C ARG A 50 -9.34 18.87 14.38
N GLU A 51 -8.04 18.98 14.66
CA GLU A 51 -7.49 20.14 15.37
C GLU A 51 -7.73 21.44 14.61
N ARG A 52 -7.52 21.47 13.29
CA ARG A 52 -7.83 22.67 12.50
C ARG A 52 -9.30 23.07 12.54
N LEU A 53 -10.20 22.08 12.46
CA LEU A 53 -11.63 22.35 12.54
C LEU A 53 -12.04 22.87 13.91
N ALA A 54 -11.44 22.35 15.00
CA ALA A 54 -11.70 22.85 16.34
C ALA A 54 -11.19 24.30 16.52
N ASP A 55 -9.99 24.59 16.06
CA ASP A 55 -9.38 25.94 16.11
C ASP A 55 -10.20 26.97 15.31
N GLU A 56 -10.70 26.57 14.14
CA GLU A 56 -11.56 27.41 13.29
C GLU A 56 -12.91 27.71 13.97
N LEU A 57 -13.51 26.71 14.65
CA LEU A 57 -14.74 26.89 15.40
C LEU A 57 -14.56 27.79 16.63
N ASP A 58 -13.46 27.60 17.37
CA ASP A 58 -13.13 28.42 18.53
C ASP A 58 -12.90 29.88 18.13
N HIS A 59 -12.16 30.13 17.04
CA HIS A 59 -11.93 31.47 16.53
C HIS A 59 -13.23 32.16 16.09
N LEU A 60 -14.16 31.44 15.46
CA LEU A 60 -15.47 31.99 15.07
C LEU A 60 -16.36 32.28 16.28
N SER A 61 -16.27 31.47 17.34
CA SER A 61 -17.06 31.63 18.57
C SER A 61 -16.57 32.78 19.47
N GLY A 62 -15.27 33.10 19.44
CA GLY A 62 -14.68 34.18 20.24
C GLY A 62 -14.80 35.58 19.61
N THR A 63 -15.30 35.68 18.38
CA THR A 63 -15.52 36.96 17.66
C THR A 63 -16.94 37.52 17.77
N SER A 64 -17.81 36.91 18.59
CA SER A 64 -19.16 37.43 18.93
C SER A 64 -19.23 37.90 20.38
#